data_AF-A0A1Y4F2J7-F1
#
_entry.id   AF-A0A1Y4F2J7-F1
#
_cell.length_a   1.000
_cell.length_b   1.000
_cell.length_c   1.000
_cell.angle_alpha   90.00
_cell.angle_beta   90.00
_cell.angle_gamma   90.00
#
_symmetry.space_group_name_H-M   'P 1'
#
loop_
_entity.id
_entity.type
_entity.pdbx_description
1 polymer ?
#
loop_
_entity_poly.entity_id
_entity_poly.type
_entity_poly.pdbx_seq_one_letter_code
_entity_poly.pdbx_strand_id
1 'polypeptide(L)' 'MSNRERAHQLLDKVPENKIIYILGILEGATIPEIEEVEPDKWDLKMIEEAKKENDGTTISFDELLKKEGLTYADLQD' A
#
# COMPACT_ATOMS: atom_id res chain seq x y z
N MET A 1 16.66 -17.42 -26.54
CA MET A 1 16.35 -16.03 -26.16
C MET A 1 15.66 -16.08 -24.80
N SER A 2 16.23 -15.40 -23.81
CA SER A 2 15.68 -15.32 -22.46
C SER A 2 14.47 -14.38 -22.42
N ASN A 3 13.55 -14.61 -21.49
CA ASN A 3 12.45 -13.68 -21.22
C ASN A 3 12.95 -12.27 -20.91
N ARG A 4 14.14 -12.15 -20.28
CA ARG A 4 14.78 -10.85 -20.00
C ARG A 4 15.19 -10.13 -21.28
N GLU A 5 15.82 -10.83 -22.22
CA GLU A 5 16.21 -10.25 -23.52
C GLU A 5 14.97 -9.82 -24.32
N ARG A 6 13.90 -10.63 -24.28
CA ARG A 6 12.63 -10.30 -24.92
C ARG A 6 11.95 -9.07 -24.28
N ALA A 7 12.05 -8.92 -22.96
CA ALA A 7 11.50 -7.76 -22.25
C ALA A 7 12.17 -6.46 -22.67
N HIS A 8 13.51 -6.44 -22.75
CA HIS A 8 14.24 -5.26 -23.24
C HIS A 8 13.84 -4.87 -24.67
N GLN A 9 13.75 -5.84 -25.59
CA GLN A 9 13.32 -5.58 -26.96
C GLN A 9 11.88 -5.05 -27.07
N LEU A 10 11.01 -5.38 -26.11
CA LEU A 10 9.66 -4.82 -26.05
C LEU A 10 9.67 -3.39 -25.52
N LEU A 11 10.44 -3.13 -24.46
CA LEU A 11 10.59 -1.78 -23.88
C LEU A 11 11.13 -0.79 -24.91
N ASP A 12 12.12 -1.17 -25.72
CA ASP A 12 12.69 -0.33 -26.79
C ASP A 12 11.66 0.09 -27.86
N LYS A 13 10.54 -0.64 -27.98
CA LYS A 13 9.47 -0.36 -28.95
C LYS A 13 8.31 0.44 -28.36
N VAL A 14 8.29 0.64 -27.04
CA VAL A 14 7.21 1.37 -26.36
C VAL A 14 7.42 2.86 -26.56
N PRO A 15 6.40 3.61 -27.03
CA PRO A 15 6.47 5.07 -27.09
C PRO A 15 6.67 5.67 -25.69
N GLU A 16 7.52 6.70 -25.58
CA GLU A 16 7.91 7.32 -24.30
C GLU A 16 6.71 7.70 -23.42
N ASN A 17 5.65 8.27 -24.01
CA ASN A 17 4.44 8.67 -23.28
C ASN A 17 3.65 7.50 -22.67
N LYS A 18 4.00 6.25 -22.97
CA LYS A 18 3.40 5.03 -22.43
C LYS A 18 4.33 4.29 -21.47
N ILE A 19 5.60 4.67 -21.36
CA ILE A 19 6.58 4.03 -20.46
C ILE A 19 6.12 4.12 -19.00
N ILE A 20 5.44 5.21 -18.62
CA ILE A 20 4.94 5.41 -17.26
C ILE A 20 4.00 4.28 -16.77
N TYR A 21 3.23 3.65 -17.67
CA TYR A 21 2.35 2.53 -17.32
C TYR A 21 3.12 1.25 -17.01
N ILE A 22 4.36 1.13 -17.51
CA ILE A 22 5.20 -0.05 -17.35
C ILE A 22 6.13 0.12 -16.15
N LEU A 23 6.58 1.35 -15.88
CA LEU A 23 7.46 1.64 -14.75
C LEU A 23 6.91 1.12 -13.42
N GLY A 24 5.64 1.44 -13.09
CA GLY A 24 5.05 0.98 -11.83
C GLY A 24 4.96 -0.55 -11.71
N ILE A 25 4.78 -1.26 -12.84
CA ILE A 25 4.78 -2.74 -12.86
C ILE A 25 6.18 -3.27 -12.58
N LEU A 26 7.21 -2.69 -13.21
CA LEU A 26 8.60 -3.08 -13.01
C LEU A 26 9.08 -2.76 -11.60
N GLU A 27 8.75 -1.57 -11.09
CA GLU A 27 9.02 -1.17 -9.70
C GLU A 27 8.39 -2.15 -8.72
N GLY A 28 7.11 -2.49 -8.90
CA GLY A 28 6.44 -3.50 -8.09
C GLY A 28 7.10 -4.88 -8.15
N ALA A 29 7.51 -5.32 -9.35
CA ALA A 29 8.20 -6.60 -9.53
C ALA A 29 9.63 -6.61 -8.97
N THR A 30 10.21 -5.45 -8.65
CA THR A 30 11.52 -5.34 -8.00
C THR A 30 11.43 -5.36 -6.47
N ILE A 31 10.22 -5.23 -5.91
CA ILE A 31 9.99 -5.39 -4.48
C ILE A 31 10.37 -6.83 -4.15
N PRO A 32 11.33 -7.06 -3.24
CA PRO A 32 11.67 -8.41 -2.80
C PRO A 32 10.41 -9.11 -2.32
N GLU A 33 10.25 -10.38 -2.65
CA GLU A 33 9.27 -11.21 -1.97
C GLU A 33 9.68 -11.25 -0.49
N ILE A 34 9.02 -10.42 0.32
CA ILE A 34 9.11 -10.52 1.77
C ILE A 34 8.28 -11.75 2.10
N GLU A 35 8.91 -12.78 2.64
CA GLU A 35 8.16 -13.91 3.18
C GLU A 35 7.14 -13.37 4.17
N GLU A 36 5.87 -13.74 3.98
CA GLU A 36 4.85 -13.48 4.98
C GLU A 36 5.28 -14.22 6.25
N VAL A 37 5.75 -13.46 7.24
CA VAL A 37 6.21 -14.02 8.50
C VAL A 37 4.99 -14.19 9.40
N GLU A 38 4.85 -15.37 9.99
CA GLU A 38 3.84 -15.61 11.02
C GLU A 38 3.97 -14.55 12.14
N PRO A 39 2.85 -13.94 12.59
CA PRO A 39 2.87 -12.95 13.65
C PRO A 39 3.63 -13.47 14.87
N ASP A 40 4.56 -12.68 15.38
CA ASP A 40 5.29 -13.04 16.58
C ASP A 40 4.44 -12.87 17.84
N LYS A 41 5.02 -13.16 19.02
CA LYS A 41 4.28 -13.01 20.29
C LYS A 41 3.85 -11.57 20.57
N TRP A 42 4.62 -10.61 20.11
CA TRP A 42 4.31 -9.20 20.30
C TRP A 42 3.17 -8.78 19.37
N ASP A 43 3.19 -9.20 18.11
CA ASP A 43 2.11 -8.98 17.15
C ASP A 43 0.78 -9.57 17.66
N LEU A 44 0.79 -10.83 18.10
CA LEU A 44 -0.38 -11.50 18.65
C LEU A 44 -0.92 -10.78 19.89
N LYS A 45 -0.04 -10.27 20.74
CA LYS A 45 -0.41 -9.48 21.92
C LYS A 45 -1.09 -8.18 21.52
N MET A 46 -0.54 -7.45 20.54
CA MET A 46 -1.16 -6.20 20.06
C MET A 46 -2.54 -6.45 19.46
N ILE A 47 -2.71 -7.54 18.71
CA ILE A 47 -4.01 -7.93 18.16
C ILE A 47 -5.01 -8.26 19.28
N GLU A 48 -4.57 -8.95 20.35
CA GLU A 48 -5.42 -9.26 21.50
C GLU A 48 -5.83 -8.00 22.27
N GLU A 49 -4.89 -7.07 22.47
CA GLU A 49 -5.14 -5.77 23.11
C GLU A 49 -6.12 -4.93 22.29
N ALA A 50 -5.89 -4.80 20.99
CA ALA A 50 -6.80 -4.09 20.09
C ALA A 50 -8.22 -4.70 20.10
N LYS A 51 -8.36 -6.02 20.20
CA LYS A 51 -9.66 -6.70 20.31
C LYS A 51 -10.37 -6.43 21.64
N LYS A 52 -9.65 -6.16 22.72
CA LYS A 52 -10.23 -5.81 24.03
C LYS A 52 -10.70 -4.36 24.06
N GLU A 53 -9.95 -3.47 23.41
CA GLU A 53 -10.22 -2.03 23.40
C GLU A 53 -11.26 -1.63 22.33
N ASN A 54 -11.31 -2.36 21.22
CA ASN A 54 -12.26 -2.12 20.15
C ASN A 54 -13.66 -2.63 20.56
N ASP A 55 -14.54 -1.70 20.94
CA ASP A 55 -15.94 -1.95 21.27
C ASP A 55 -16.85 -2.17 20.04
N GLY A 56 -16.28 -2.16 18.83
CA GLY A 56 -16.99 -2.34 17.57
C GLY A 56 -17.64 -1.06 17.04
N THR A 57 -17.51 0.07 17.74
CA THR A 57 -18.02 1.35 17.26
C THR A 57 -17.24 1.79 16.03
N THR A 58 -17.98 2.12 14.97
CA THR A 58 -17.41 2.71 13.76
C THR A 58 -18.08 4.05 13.51
N ILE A 59 -17.30 5.01 13.02
CA ILE A 59 -17.79 6.32 12.55
C ILE A 59 -17.20 6.59 11.17
N SER A 60 -17.90 7.38 10.38
CA SER A 60 -17.33 7.87 9.12
C SER A 60 -16.17 8.83 9.38
N PHE A 61 -15.29 8.98 8.39
CA PHE A 61 -14.21 9.94 8.49
C PHE A 61 -14.73 11.38 8.66
N ASP A 62 -15.83 11.73 8.00
CA ASP A 62 -16.50 13.03 8.17
C ASP A 62 -17.00 13.28 9.60
N GLU A 63 -17.55 12.25 10.25
CA GLU A 63 -18.00 12.33 11.64
C GLU A 63 -16.83 12.45 12.61
N LEU A 64 -15.71 11.75 12.35
CA LEU A 64 -14.49 11.89 13.12
C LEU A 64 -13.96 13.34 13.03
N LEU A 65 -13.87 13.91 11.84
CA LEU A 65 -13.41 15.29 11.66
C LEU A 65 -14.30 16.28 12.40
N LYS A 66 -15.63 16.14 12.27
CA LYS A 66 -16.58 16.98 13.00
C LYS A 66 -16.43 16.85 14.52
N LYS A 67 -16.24 15.62 15.03
CA LYS A 67 -16.06 15.35 16.46
C LYS A 67 -14.81 16.02 17.00
N GLU A 68 -13.72 15.96 16.26
CA GLU A 68 -12.42 16.54 16.64
C GLU A 68 -12.32 18.05 16.30
N GLY A 69 -13.37 18.65 15.72
CA GLY A 69 -13.40 20.08 15.36
C GLY A 69 -12.49 20.43 14.18
N LEU A 70 -12.22 19.45 13.32
CA LEU A 70 -11.34 19.56 12.16
C LEU A 70 -12.12 19.60 10.85
N THR A 71 -11.44 20.09 9.81
CA THR A 71 -11.87 20.04 8.41
C THR A 71 -10.83 19.34 7.55
N TYR A 72 -11.21 18.96 6.34
CA TYR A 72 -10.26 18.40 5.37
C TYR A 72 -9.09 19.34 5.03
N ALA A 73 -9.30 20.65 5.13
CA ALA A 73 -8.25 21.63 4.87
C ALA A 73 -7.16 21.59 5.95
N ASP A 74 -7.50 21.22 7.19
CA ASP A 74 -6.55 21.12 8.30
C ASP A 74 -5.64 19.88 8.20
N LEU A 75 -5.93 18.96 7.28
CA LEU A 75 -5.16 17.73 7.05
C LEU A 75 -4.20 17.83 5.86
N GLN A 76 -4.28 18.89 5.07
CA GLN A 76 -3.47 19.08 3.87
C GLN A 76 -2.38 20.11 4.19
N ASP A 77 -1.16 19.64 4.42
CA ASP A 77 0.06 20.45 4.34
C ASP A 77 0.43 20.74 2.87
#